data_AF-A0A924JLC2-F1
#
_entry.id   AF-A0A924JLC2-F1
#
_cell.length_a   1.000
_cell.length_b   1.000
_cell.length_c   1.000
_cell.angle_alpha   90.00
_cell.angle_beta   90.00
_cell.angle_gamma   90.00
#
_symmetry.space_group_name_H-M   'P 1'
#
loop_
_entity.id
_entity.type
_entity.pdbx_description
1 polymer ?
#
loop_
_entity_poly.entity_id
_entity_poly.type
_entity_poly.pdbx_seq_one_letter_code
_entity_poly.pdbx_strand_id
1 'polypeptide(L)' 'MAWLFRLVWIAAAAIASLFVARDALNFGFVQTIVTVVLMIGAAIMVVGWTMRREI' A
#
# COMPACT_ATOMS: atom_id res chain seq x y z
N MET A 1 14.27 -0.13 9.30
CA MET A 1 13.70 0.71 8.23
C MET A 1 13.21 -0.09 7.02
N ALA A 2 14.01 -1.00 6.44
CA ALA A 2 13.57 -1.79 5.25
C ALA A 2 12.36 -2.73 5.48
N TRP A 3 12.09 -3.14 6.72
CA TRP A 3 11.00 -4.08 7.03
C TRP A 3 9.60 -3.50 6.83
N LEU A 4 9.40 -2.20 7.10
CA LEU A 4 8.10 -1.56 6.90
C LEU A 4 7.73 -1.53 5.40
N PHE A 5 8.66 -1.05 4.57
CA PHE A 5 8.49 -1.05 3.12
C PHE A 5 8.28 -2.45 2.55
N ARG A 6 8.95 -3.48 3.11
CA ARG A 6 8.72 -4.87 2.72
C ARG A 6 7.29 -5.33 3.02
N LEU A 7 6.75 -5.02 4.20
CA LEU A 7 5.37 -5.38 4.55
C LEU A 7 4.37 -4.70 3.61
N VAL A 8 4.56 -3.41 3.34
CA VAL A 8 3.71 -2.67 2.40
C VAL A 8 3.79 -3.29 1.00
N TRP A 9 4.98 -3.67 0.56
CA TRP A 9 5.17 -4.24 -0.77
C TRP A 9 4.57 -5.65 -0.91
N ILE A 10 4.67 -6.48 0.13
CA ILE A 10 4.01 -7.79 0.20
C ILE A 10 2.49 -7.61 0.16
N ALA A 11 1.94 -6.68 0.95
CA ALA A 11 0.52 -6.37 0.94
C ALA A 11 0.06 -5.87 -0.42
N ALA A 12 0.84 -4.98 -1.06
CA ALA A 12 0.53 -4.46 -2.38
C ALA A 12 0.53 -5.56 -3.44
N ALA A 13 1.48 -6.50 -3.42
CA ALA A 13 1.52 -7.63 -4.33
C ALA A 13 0.32 -8.58 -4.12
N ALA A 14 -0.05 -8.85 -2.87
CA ALA A 14 -1.21 -9.67 -2.54
C ALA A 14 -2.52 -9.03 -3.06
N ILE A 15 -2.71 -7.74 -2.81
CA ILE A 15 -3.88 -7.00 -3.26
C ILE A 15 -3.90 -6.88 -4.79
N ALA A 16 -2.78 -6.56 -5.43
CA ALA A 16 -2.68 -6.50 -6.89
C ALA A 16 -3.07 -7.84 -7.56
N SER A 17 -2.74 -8.97 -6.92
CA SER A 17 -3.13 -10.30 -7.43
C SER A 17 -4.63 -10.60 -7.37
N LEU A 18 -5.42 -9.76 -6.70
CA LEU A 18 -6.89 -9.83 -6.75
C LEU A 18 -7.46 -9.16 -8.02
N PHE A 19 -6.69 -8.26 -8.65
CA PHE A 19 -7.13 -7.49 -9.82
C PHE A 19 -6.52 -7.99 -11.12
N VAL A 20 -5.30 -8.52 -11.08
CA VAL A 20 -4.58 -8.96 -12.28
C VAL A 20 -3.72 -10.18 -11.99
N ALA A 21 -3.62 -11.06 -12.98
CA ALA A 21 -2.80 -12.27 -12.87
C ALA A 21 -1.32 -11.91 -12.62
N ARG A 22 -0.64 -12.69 -11.76
CA ARG A 22 0.77 -12.41 -11.38
C ARG A 22 1.74 -12.44 -12.55
N ASP A 23 1.44 -13.25 -13.56
CA ASP A 23 2.27 -13.40 -14.75
C ASP A 23 1.93 -12.37 -15.85
N ALA A 24 0.96 -11.48 -15.61
CA ALA A 24 0.59 -10.45 -16.56
C ALA A 24 1.64 -9.34 -16.62
N LEU A 25 1.93 -8.83 -17.82
CA LEU A 25 2.92 -7.78 -18.05
C LEU A 25 2.59 -6.46 -17.32
N ASN A 26 1.31 -6.22 -17.02
CA ASN A 26 0.83 -5.06 -16.29
C ASN A 26 0.80 -5.25 -14.76
N PHE A 27 1.19 -6.42 -14.23
CA PHE A 27 1.13 -6.69 -12.79
C PHE A 27 1.94 -5.67 -11.97
N GLY A 28 3.17 -5.37 -12.40
CA GLY A 28 4.01 -4.37 -11.73
C GLY A 28 3.39 -2.97 -11.72
N PHE A 29 2.68 -2.60 -12.78
CA PHE A 29 1.97 -1.31 -12.87
C PHE A 29 0.82 -1.25 -11.85
N VAL A 30 -0.02 -2.29 -11.80
CA VAL A 30 -1.13 -2.39 -10.84
C VAL A 30 -0.59 -2.42 -9.40
N GLN A 31 0.46 -3.21 -9.14
CA GLN A 31 1.11 -3.25 -7.83
C GLN A 31 1.63 -1.88 -7.40
N THR A 32 2.17 -1.09 -8.32
CA THR A 32 2.65 0.26 -8.03
C THR A 32 1.49 1.18 -7.63
N ILE A 33 0.38 1.16 -8.39
CA ILE A 33 -0.83 1.92 -8.05
C ILE A 33 -1.34 1.54 -6.64
N VAL A 34 -1.45 0.24 -6.38
CA VAL A 34 -1.90 -0.27 -5.07
C VAL A 34 -0.95 0.19 -3.96
N THR A 35 0.36 0.13 -4.18
CA THR A 35 1.37 0.59 -3.22
C THR A 35 1.17 2.06 -2.88
N VAL A 36 0.97 2.92 -3.88
CA VAL A 36 0.72 4.35 -3.68
C VAL A 36 -0.55 4.59 -2.87
N VAL A 37 -1.65 3.89 -3.20
CA VAL A 37 -2.92 3.99 -2.46
C VAL A 37 -2.74 3.59 -0.99
N LEU A 38 -2.03 2.48 -0.71
CA LEU A 38 -1.75 2.05 0.66
C LEU A 38 -0.93 3.08 1.44
N MET A 39 0.07 3.69 0.81
CA MET A 39 0.90 4.72 1.44
C MET A 39 0.09 5.97 1.77
N ILE A 40 -0.78 6.43 0.87
CA ILE A 40 -1.68 7.56 1.11
C ILE A 40 -2.65 7.24 2.25
N GLY A 41 -3.28 6.06 2.22
CA GLY A 41 -4.20 5.63 3.28
C GLY A 41 -3.51 5.55 4.65
N ALA A 42 -2.29 5.02 4.70
CA ALA A 42 -1.48 5.00 5.91
C ALA A 42 -1.14 6.41 6.42
N ALA A 43 -0.76 7.33 5.53
CA ALA A 43 -0.49 8.72 5.90
C ALA A 43 -1.73 9.41 6.47
N ILE A 44 -2.89 9.25 5.82
CA ILE A 44 -4.17 9.81 6.31
C ILE A 44 -4.51 9.23 7.69
N MET A 45 -4.33 7.92 7.90
CA MET A 45 -4.59 7.28 9.19
C MET A 45 -3.68 7.82 10.29
N VAL A 46 -2.38 8.02 9.99
CA VAL A 46 -1.42 8.59 10.95
C VAL A 46 -1.79 10.04 11.30
N VAL A 47 -2.11 10.86 10.31
CA VAL A 47 -2.51 12.26 10.52
C VAL A 47 -3.81 12.33 11.33
N GLY A 48 -4.84 11.60 10.91
CA GLY A 48 -6.12 11.59 11.62
C GLY A 48 -6.01 11.06 13.05
N TRP A 49 -5.17 10.06 13.28
CA TRP A 49 -4.89 9.55 14.62
C TRP A 49 -4.17 10.57 15.50
N THR A 50 -3.23 11.33 14.92
CA THR A 50 -2.50 12.38 15.66
C THR A 50 -3.43 13.53 16.04
N MET A 51 -4.24 14.03 15.09
CA MET A 51 -5.25 15.06 15.36
C MET A 51 -6.25 14.62 16.45
N ARG A 52 -6.67 13.35 16.44
CA ARG A 52 -7.59 12.82 17.48
C ARG A 52 -6.96 12.80 18.87
N ARG A 53 -5.64 12.70 19.00
CA ARG A 53 -4.97 12.73 20.33
C ARG A 53 -4.76 14.14 20.87
N GLU A 54 -4.78 15.15 20.00
CA GLU A 54 -4.56 16.55 20.36
C GLU A 54 -5.86 17.27 20.78
N ILE A 55 -7.02 16.71 20.45
CA ILE A 55 -8.36 17.15 20.86
C ILE A 55 -8.78 16.42 22.13
#